data_AF-A0A9N8N6W1-F1
#
_entry.id   AF-A0A9N8N6W1-F1
#
_cell.length_a   1.000
_cell.length_b   1.000
_cell.length_c   1.000
_cell.angle_alpha   90.00
_cell.angle_beta   90.00
_cell.angle_gamma   90.00
#
_symmetry.space_group_name_H-M   'P 1'
#
loop_
_entity.id
_entity.type
_entity.pdbx_description
1 polymer ?
#
loop_
_entity_poly.entity_id
_entity_poly.type
_entity_poly.pdbx_seq_one_letter_code
_entity_poly.pdbx_strand_id
1 'polypeptide(L)'
;MLTTEAHETRGEWLFRQMHALYGARFVAMWRNVDKADLMRGWTHALHGFAPEALHAGINALRTVPHPPTLPEYLELCRQARANAAASSPPKLPPPVRADPETVNAAIARMRDIVAPLSKCEASPKWAFDLLRCGQAKNGQPLTLEAQRVAADAIVSGVGRAWYASLPASEKTRYRPVFDGAVSSRGGTVPSREPGEDDEEAPEACE
;
A
#
# COMPACT_ATOMS: atom_id res chain seq x y z
N MET A 1 -16.90 -42.08 16.64
CA MET A 1 -17.42 -41.84 15.28
C MET A 1 -16.61 -40.69 14.70
N LEU A 2 -15.56 -40.99 13.93
CA LEU A 2 -14.74 -39.95 13.30
C LEU A 2 -15.46 -39.47 12.04
N THR A 3 -15.90 -38.21 12.05
CA THR A 3 -16.35 -37.49 10.86
C THR A 3 -15.21 -37.46 9.85
N THR A 4 -15.30 -38.29 8.82
CA THR A 4 -14.42 -38.22 7.66
C THR A 4 -14.77 -36.94 6.92
N GLU A 5 -13.99 -35.87 7.10
CA GLU A 5 -14.09 -34.70 6.23
C GLU A 5 -13.86 -35.17 4.79
N ALA A 6 -14.91 -35.12 3.98
CA ALA A 6 -14.82 -35.44 2.57
C ALA A 6 -13.88 -34.40 1.92
N HIS A 7 -12.67 -34.81 1.59
CA HIS A 7 -11.70 -33.95 0.93
C HIS A 7 -12.23 -33.61 -0.47
N GLU A 8 -12.64 -32.35 -0.69
CA GLU A 8 -13.11 -31.85 -1.99
C GLU A 8 -12.04 -32.15 -3.04
N THR A 9 -12.43 -32.81 -4.14
CA THR A 9 -11.51 -33.05 -5.27
C THR A 9 -11.27 -31.76 -6.03
N ARG A 10 -10.15 -31.66 -6.75
CA ARG A 10 -9.83 -30.47 -7.56
C ARG A 10 -10.91 -30.17 -8.62
N GLY A 11 -11.54 -31.21 -9.16
CA GLY A 11 -12.65 -31.05 -10.09
C GLY A 11 -13.88 -30.45 -9.43
N GLU A 12 -14.27 -30.95 -8.24
CA GLU A 12 -15.43 -30.45 -7.49
C GLU A 12 -15.25 -28.99 -7.10
N TRP A 13 -14.07 -28.64 -6.59
CA TRP A 13 -13.69 -27.27 -6.27
C TRP A 13 -13.83 -26.36 -7.50
N LEU A 14 -13.31 -26.79 -8.65
CA LEU A 14 -13.36 -26.01 -9.89
C LEU A 14 -14.78 -25.83 -10.40
N PHE A 15 -15.59 -26.88 -10.39
CA PHE A 15 -16.99 -26.84 -10.82
C PHE A 15 -17.81 -25.91 -9.94
N ARG A 16 -17.55 -25.87 -8.63
CA ARG A 16 -18.16 -24.91 -7.71
C ARG A 16 -17.81 -23.47 -8.09
N GLN A 17 -16.55 -23.17 -8.43
CA GLN A 17 -16.15 -21.84 -8.89
C GLN A 17 -16.79 -21.47 -10.23
N MET A 18 -16.79 -22.38 -11.22
CA MET A 18 -17.40 -22.14 -12.53
C MET A 18 -18.92 -21.96 -12.43
N HIS A 19 -19.59 -22.72 -11.57
CA HIS A 19 -21.01 -22.55 -11.29
C HIS A 19 -21.31 -21.18 -10.69
N ALA A 20 -20.46 -20.68 -9.78
CA ALA A 20 -20.60 -19.34 -9.22
C ALA A 20 -20.39 -18.22 -10.26
N LEU A 21 -19.46 -18.40 -11.21
CA LEU A 21 -19.17 -17.40 -12.25
C LEU A 21 -20.22 -17.36 -13.36
N TYR A 22 -20.71 -18.51 -13.81
CA TYR A 22 -21.54 -18.63 -15.02
C TYR A 22 -23.01 -19.01 -14.74
N GLY A 23 -23.33 -19.45 -13.52
CA GLY A 23 -24.68 -19.80 -13.10
C GLY A 23 -25.35 -20.84 -14.01
N ALA A 24 -26.61 -20.59 -14.37
CA ALA A 24 -27.45 -21.51 -15.15
C ALA A 24 -26.83 -21.91 -16.50
N ARG A 25 -25.98 -21.07 -17.11
CA ARG A 25 -25.33 -21.37 -18.39
C ARG A 25 -24.35 -22.53 -18.28
N PHE A 26 -23.64 -22.63 -17.16
CA PHE A 26 -22.73 -23.75 -16.89
C PHE A 26 -23.50 -25.06 -16.70
N VAL A 27 -24.61 -25.02 -15.95
CA VAL A 27 -25.47 -26.19 -15.74
C VAL A 27 -26.08 -26.68 -17.06
N ALA A 28 -26.49 -25.75 -17.93
CA ALA A 28 -27.08 -26.08 -19.23
C ALA A 28 -26.09 -26.81 -20.16
N MET A 29 -24.81 -26.43 -20.13
CA MET A 29 -23.76 -27.03 -20.96
C MET A 29 -23.57 -28.53 -20.70
N TRP A 30 -23.72 -28.96 -19.45
CA TRP A 30 -23.44 -30.34 -19.02
C TRP A 30 -24.70 -31.15 -18.65
N ARG A 31 -25.90 -30.67 -18.99
CA ARG A 31 -27.18 -31.27 -18.58
C ARG A 31 -27.33 -32.75 -18.94
N ASN A 32 -26.77 -33.16 -20.08
CA ASN A 32 -26.93 -34.51 -20.63
C ASN A 32 -25.66 -35.37 -20.50
N VAL A 33 -24.70 -34.95 -19.68
CA VAL A 33 -23.43 -35.66 -19.47
C VAL A 33 -23.45 -36.32 -18.10
N ASP A 34 -22.94 -37.55 -18.00
CA ASP A 34 -22.76 -38.19 -16.69
C ASP A 34 -21.79 -37.36 -15.83
N LYS A 35 -22.30 -36.90 -14.69
CA LYS A 35 -21.56 -36.05 -13.76
C LYS A 35 -20.38 -36.79 -13.15
N ALA A 36 -20.51 -38.10 -12.90
CA ALA A 36 -19.44 -38.88 -12.29
C ALA A 36 -18.27 -39.03 -13.27
N ASP A 37 -18.54 -39.40 -14.51
CA ASP A 37 -17.53 -39.48 -15.58
C ASP A 37 -16.88 -38.13 -15.85
N LEU A 38 -17.68 -37.07 -15.95
CA LEU A 38 -17.20 -35.71 -16.16
C LEU A 38 -16.26 -35.28 -15.03
N MET A 39 -16.67 -35.46 -13.77
CA MET A 39 -15.87 -35.06 -12.62
C MET A 39 -14.54 -35.82 -12.55
N ARG A 40 -14.55 -37.13 -12.85
CA ARG A 40 -13.33 -37.94 -12.92
C ARG A 40 -12.39 -37.47 -14.02
N GLY A 41 -12.92 -37.20 -15.23
CA GLY A 41 -12.13 -36.72 -16.36
C GLY A 41 -11.46 -35.37 -16.07
N TRP A 42 -12.20 -34.42 -15.50
CA TRP A 42 -11.66 -33.13 -15.09
C TRP A 42 -10.63 -33.28 -13.97
N THR A 43 -10.94 -34.05 -12.92
CA THR A 43 -10.01 -34.25 -11.79
C THR A 43 -8.68 -34.86 -12.25
N HIS A 44 -8.73 -35.85 -13.15
CA HIS A 44 -7.54 -36.47 -13.72
C HIS A 44 -6.71 -35.46 -14.52
N ALA A 45 -7.33 -34.67 -15.39
CA ALA A 45 -6.63 -33.66 -16.20
C ALA A 45 -6.00 -32.54 -15.35
N LEU A 46 -6.64 -32.16 -14.24
CA LEU A 46 -6.16 -31.11 -13.33
C LEU A 46 -5.06 -31.60 -12.37
N HIS A 47 -4.82 -32.91 -12.29
CA HIS A 47 -3.79 -33.46 -11.41
C HIS A 47 -2.38 -33.00 -11.79
N GLY A 48 -2.12 -32.78 -13.09
CA GLY A 48 -0.83 -32.31 -13.60
C GLY A 48 -0.55 -30.81 -13.41
N PHE A 49 -1.47 -30.05 -12.81
CA PHE A 49 -1.31 -28.61 -12.61
C PHE A 49 -1.03 -28.27 -11.14
N ALA A 50 -0.15 -27.28 -10.95
CA ALA A 50 0.11 -26.68 -9.64
C ALA A 50 -1.12 -25.87 -9.17
N PRO A 51 -1.44 -25.83 -7.86
CA PRO A 51 -2.60 -25.12 -7.33
C PRO A 51 -2.66 -23.64 -7.76
N GLU A 52 -1.52 -22.96 -7.80
CA GLU A 52 -1.40 -21.56 -8.16
C GLU A 52 -1.82 -21.31 -9.61
N ALA A 53 -1.51 -22.25 -10.52
CA ALA A 53 -1.91 -22.17 -11.91
C ALA A 53 -3.43 -22.34 -12.08
N LEU A 54 -4.06 -23.16 -11.23
CA LEU A 54 -5.52 -23.32 -11.23
C LEU A 54 -6.21 -22.05 -10.71
N HIS A 55 -5.69 -21.44 -9.64
CA HIS A 55 -6.21 -20.17 -9.15
C HIS A 55 -6.05 -19.04 -10.18
N ALA A 56 -4.91 -19.00 -10.87
CA ALA A 56 -4.67 -18.04 -11.95
C ALA A 56 -5.63 -18.27 -13.13
N GLY A 57 -5.92 -19.53 -13.48
CA GLY A 57 -6.92 -19.91 -14.47
C GLY A 57 -8.33 -19.42 -14.10
N ILE A 58 -8.76 -19.58 -12.84
CA ILE A 58 -10.03 -19.02 -12.33
C ILE A 58 -10.11 -17.51 -12.50
N ASN A 59 -9.03 -16.80 -12.19
CA ASN A 59 -9.00 -15.34 -12.36
C ASN A 59 -9.13 -14.95 -13.84
N ALA A 60 -8.54 -15.73 -14.75
CA ALA A 60 -8.68 -15.51 -16.19
C ALA A 60 -10.12 -15.72 -16.68
N LEU A 61 -10.90 -16.62 -16.07
CA LEU A 61 -12.30 -16.88 -16.44
C LEU A 61 -13.21 -15.66 -16.31
N ARG A 62 -12.86 -14.68 -15.46
CA ARG A 62 -13.60 -13.42 -15.36
C ARG A 62 -13.65 -12.62 -16.66
N THR A 63 -12.72 -12.89 -17.57
CA THR A 63 -12.66 -12.24 -18.90
C THR A 63 -13.40 -13.04 -19.98
N VAL A 64 -13.77 -14.29 -19.70
CA VAL A 64 -14.39 -15.20 -20.67
C VAL A 64 -15.91 -15.17 -20.50
N PRO A 65 -16.70 -14.80 -21.52
CA PRO A 65 -18.14 -14.59 -21.39
C PRO A 65 -18.97 -15.89 -21.40
N HIS A 66 -18.36 -17.04 -21.71
CA HIS A 66 -19.02 -18.35 -21.76
C HIS A 66 -18.25 -19.38 -20.93
N PRO A 67 -18.94 -20.37 -20.35
CA PRO A 67 -18.27 -21.43 -19.59
C PRO A 67 -17.27 -22.17 -20.49
N PRO A 68 -16.03 -22.36 -20.05
CA PRO A 68 -15.00 -23.00 -20.86
C PRO A 68 -15.21 -24.52 -20.93
N THR A 69 -14.72 -25.13 -22.00
CA THR A 69 -14.49 -26.58 -22.02
C THR A 69 -13.21 -26.94 -21.25
N LEU A 70 -13.01 -28.23 -20.95
CA LEU A 70 -11.79 -28.70 -20.29
C LEU A 70 -10.50 -28.24 -21.00
N PRO A 71 -10.30 -28.47 -22.31
CA PRO A 71 -9.07 -28.04 -22.98
C PRO A 71 -8.88 -26.52 -22.98
N GLU A 72 -9.96 -25.75 -23.13
CA GLU A 72 -9.91 -24.28 -23.04
C GLU A 72 -9.45 -23.81 -21.67
N TYR A 73 -9.98 -24.42 -20.60
CA TYR A 73 -9.56 -24.10 -19.24
C TYR A 73 -8.09 -24.45 -18.99
N LEU A 74 -7.62 -25.60 -19.49
CA LEU A 74 -6.21 -25.96 -19.38
C LEU A 74 -5.32 -24.94 -20.11
N GLU A 75 -5.76 -24.42 -21.25
CA GLU A 75 -5.03 -23.38 -21.99
C GLU A 75 -4.99 -22.05 -21.23
N LEU A 76 -6.09 -21.66 -20.60
CA LEU A 76 -6.12 -20.50 -19.71
C LEU A 76 -5.13 -20.64 -18.54
N CYS A 77 -5.04 -21.82 -17.94
CA CYS A 77 -4.05 -22.10 -16.90
C CYS A 77 -2.60 -21.98 -17.41
N ARG A 78 -2.32 -22.45 -18.64
CA ARG A 78 -0.99 -22.32 -19.26
C ARG A 78 -0.66 -20.87 -19.59
N GLN A 79 -1.60 -20.13 -20.19
CA GLN A 79 -1.43 -18.72 -20.52
C GLN A 79 -1.24 -17.87 -19.27
N ALA A 80 -2.02 -18.12 -18.22
CA ALA A 80 -1.89 -17.41 -16.95
C ALA A 80 -0.50 -17.63 -16.32
N ARG A 81 0.04 -18.85 -16.40
CA ARG A 81 1.41 -19.16 -15.98
C ARG A 81 2.45 -18.45 -16.85
N ALA A 82 2.28 -18.44 -18.17
CA ALA A 82 3.20 -17.75 -19.08
C ALA A 82 3.22 -16.24 -18.82
N ASN A 83 2.06 -15.63 -18.60
CA ASN A 83 1.93 -14.21 -18.25
C ASN A 83 2.57 -13.90 -16.90
N ALA A 84 2.38 -14.76 -15.89
CA ALA A 84 3.02 -14.61 -14.59
C ALA A 84 4.55 -14.73 -14.68
N ALA A 85 5.06 -15.67 -15.49
CA ALA A 85 6.49 -15.80 -15.73
C ALA A 85 7.08 -14.56 -16.45
N ALA A 86 6.37 -14.04 -17.46
CA ALA A 86 6.77 -12.84 -18.19
C ALA A 86 6.73 -11.56 -17.32
N SER A 87 5.81 -11.50 -16.36
CA SER A 87 5.60 -10.33 -15.49
C SER A 87 6.40 -10.38 -14.19
N SER A 88 7.17 -11.44 -13.95
CA SER A 88 7.94 -11.58 -12.71
C SER A 88 9.08 -10.55 -12.70
N PRO A 89 9.11 -9.57 -11.78
CA PRO A 89 10.19 -8.61 -11.73
C PRO A 89 11.52 -9.33 -11.46
N PRO A 90 12.64 -8.82 -11.99
CA PRO A 90 13.94 -9.40 -11.69
C PRO A 90 14.12 -9.44 -10.18
N LYS A 91 14.31 -10.64 -9.64
CA LYS A 91 14.64 -10.81 -8.22
C LYS A 91 15.98 -10.13 -7.98
N LEU A 92 16.07 -9.31 -6.94
CA LEU A 92 17.35 -8.78 -6.52
C LEU A 92 18.31 -9.94 -6.24
N PRO A 93 19.60 -9.80 -6.59
CA PRO A 93 20.58 -10.80 -6.22
C PRO A 93 20.58 -10.99 -4.70
N PRO A 94 20.92 -12.20 -4.21
CA PRO A 94 21.05 -12.43 -2.78
C PRO A 94 22.00 -11.37 -2.18
N PRO A 95 21.72 -10.86 -0.97
CA PRO A 95 22.51 -9.79 -0.39
C PRO A 95 23.95 -10.26 -0.18
N VAL A 96 24.86 -9.73 -0.99
CA VAL A 96 26.30 -9.89 -0.76
C VAL A 96 26.73 -8.80 0.20
N ARG A 97 27.46 -9.17 1.25
CA ARG A 97 28.04 -8.19 2.17
C ARG A 97 28.96 -7.26 1.37
N ALA A 98 28.62 -5.97 1.34
CA ALA A 98 29.44 -4.98 0.66
C ALA A 98 30.83 -4.92 1.30
N ASP A 99 31.83 -4.63 0.47
CA ASP A 99 33.20 -4.41 0.92
C ASP A 99 33.25 -3.29 1.98
N PRO A 100 33.96 -3.46 3.10
CA PRO A 100 33.99 -2.50 4.19
C PRO A 100 34.48 -1.10 3.77
N GLU A 101 35.36 -0.97 2.78
CA GLU A 101 35.81 0.34 2.30
C GLU A 101 34.67 1.08 1.60
N THR A 102 33.88 0.36 0.80
CA THR A 102 32.69 0.91 0.13
C THR A 102 31.66 1.40 1.15
N VAL A 103 31.45 0.62 2.22
CA VAL A 103 30.53 1.01 3.31
C VAL A 103 31.04 2.26 4.01
N ASN A 104 32.32 2.31 4.38
CA ASN A 104 32.91 3.47 5.03
C ASN A 104 32.86 4.72 4.15
N ALA A 105 33.13 4.60 2.85
CA ALA A 105 33.02 5.69 1.89
C ALA A 105 31.57 6.17 1.73
N ALA A 106 30.58 5.27 1.73
CA ALA A 106 29.17 5.64 1.71
C ALA A 106 28.75 6.39 2.99
N ILE A 107 29.15 5.89 4.16
CA ILE A 107 28.89 6.54 5.45
C ILE A 107 29.57 7.92 5.51
N ALA A 108 30.81 8.05 5.03
CA ALA A 108 31.51 9.33 4.96
C ALA A 108 30.72 10.34 4.10
N ARG A 109 30.29 9.96 2.90
CA ARG A 109 29.44 10.79 2.04
C ARG A 109 28.14 11.22 2.73
N MET A 110 27.48 10.31 3.45
CA MET A 110 26.26 10.63 4.20
C MET A 110 26.56 11.66 5.32
N ARG A 111 27.67 11.49 6.04
CA ARG A 111 28.09 12.43 7.08
C ARG A 111 28.37 13.81 6.50
N ASP A 112 29.03 13.90 5.35
CA ASP A 112 29.31 15.18 4.70
C ASP A 112 28.02 15.91 4.29
N ILE A 113 27.03 15.17 3.80
CA ILE A 113 25.71 15.74 3.44
C ILE A 113 24.94 16.20 4.68
N VAL A 114 25.01 15.46 5.79
CA VAL A 114 24.26 15.75 7.02
C VAL A 114 24.95 16.81 7.89
N ALA A 115 26.29 16.93 7.85
CA ALA A 115 27.07 17.85 8.66
C ALA A 115 26.64 19.34 8.61
N PRO A 116 26.24 19.92 7.45
CA PRO A 116 25.72 21.29 7.45
C PRO A 116 24.31 21.38 8.04
N LEU A 117 23.49 20.33 7.88
CA LEU A 117 22.11 20.29 8.41
C LEU A 117 22.10 20.16 9.93
N SER A 118 23.04 19.41 10.51
CA SER A 118 23.14 19.23 11.96
C SER A 118 23.59 20.50 12.70
N LYS A 119 24.26 21.43 12.00
CA LYS A 119 24.68 22.73 12.56
C LYS A 119 23.59 23.80 12.47
N CYS A 120 22.55 23.58 11.67
CA CYS A 120 21.43 24.51 11.60
C CYS A 120 20.53 24.29 12.81
N GLU A 121 20.47 25.26 13.72
CA GLU A 121 19.49 25.25 14.80
C GLU A 121 18.07 25.17 14.21
N ALA A 122 17.28 24.21 14.68
CA ALA A 122 15.91 24.04 14.26
C ALA A 122 15.09 25.27 14.69
N SER A 123 14.90 26.21 13.77
CA SER A 123 14.18 27.46 14.01
C SER A 123 12.82 27.45 13.33
N PRO A 124 11.71 27.81 14.01
CA PRO A 124 10.40 27.97 13.37
C PRO A 124 10.36 29.02 12.25
N LYS A 125 11.40 29.87 12.14
CA LYS A 125 11.51 30.93 11.13
C LYS A 125 11.24 30.43 9.70
N TRP A 126 11.66 29.20 9.38
CA TRP A 126 11.44 28.62 8.04
C TRP A 126 9.95 28.60 7.67
N ALA A 127 9.05 28.35 8.62
CA ALA A 127 7.62 28.24 8.38
C ALA A 127 7.01 29.61 8.08
N PHE A 128 7.42 30.64 8.83
CA PHE A 128 7.04 32.03 8.57
C PHE A 128 7.53 32.50 7.21
N ASP A 129 8.78 32.22 6.86
CA ASP A 129 9.34 32.58 5.56
C ASP A 129 8.67 31.82 4.41
N LEU A 130 8.36 30.53 4.59
CA LEU A 130 7.69 29.71 3.59
C LEU A 130 6.29 30.24 3.26
N LEU A 131 5.45 30.51 4.26
CA LEU A 131 4.11 31.07 4.04
C LEU A 131 4.15 32.50 3.52
N ARG A 132 5.15 33.29 3.91
CA ARG A 132 5.36 34.65 3.37
C ARG A 132 5.78 34.63 1.90
N CYS A 133 6.61 33.68 1.50
CA CYS A 133 7.03 33.52 0.10
C CYS A 133 5.93 32.90 -0.77
N GLY A 134 5.10 32.02 -0.21
CA GLY A 134 3.95 31.40 -0.91
C GLY A 134 4.30 30.42 -2.04
N GLN A 135 5.60 30.21 -2.29
CA GLN A 135 6.12 29.40 -3.38
C GLN A 135 7.16 28.41 -2.87
N ALA A 136 7.21 27.24 -3.50
CA ALA A 136 8.29 26.28 -3.32
C ALA A 136 9.57 26.76 -4.02
N LYS A 137 10.71 26.12 -3.72
CA LYS A 137 12.02 26.49 -4.32
C LYS A 137 12.06 26.42 -5.85
N ASN A 138 11.15 25.67 -6.47
CA ASN A 138 10.98 25.54 -7.91
C ASN A 138 10.02 26.59 -8.53
N GLY A 139 9.55 27.57 -7.75
CA GLY A 139 8.63 28.62 -8.19
C GLY A 139 7.16 28.21 -8.28
N GLN A 140 6.83 26.94 -8.01
CA GLN A 140 5.45 26.46 -8.01
C GLN A 140 4.71 26.93 -6.74
N PRO A 141 3.37 27.12 -6.81
CA PRO A 141 2.59 27.44 -5.63
C PRO A 141 2.71 26.34 -4.57
N LEU A 142 2.68 26.73 -3.30
CA LEU A 142 2.81 25.79 -2.19
C LEU A 142 1.60 24.85 -2.13
N THR A 143 1.84 23.55 -1.97
CA THR A 143 0.76 22.55 -1.80
C THR A 143 -0.02 22.81 -0.51
N LEU A 144 -1.27 22.37 -0.45
CA LEU A 144 -2.13 22.53 0.74
C LEU A 144 -1.47 21.93 1.99
N GLU A 145 -0.87 20.74 1.87
CA GLU A 145 -0.17 20.08 2.99
C GLU A 145 1.06 20.86 3.45
N ALA A 146 1.85 21.41 2.54
CA ALA A 146 3.00 22.21 2.91
C ALA A 146 2.58 23.53 3.59
N GLN A 147 1.46 24.13 3.19
CA GLN A 147 0.86 25.27 3.90
C GLN A 147 0.41 24.87 5.31
N ARG A 148 -0.25 23.72 5.46
CA ARG A 148 -0.73 23.20 6.74
C ARG A 148 0.42 22.93 7.72
N VAL A 149 1.45 22.22 7.29
CA VAL A 149 2.62 21.90 8.13
C VAL A 149 3.33 23.17 8.60
N ALA A 150 3.44 24.18 7.73
CA ALA A 150 4.00 25.47 8.12
C ALA A 150 3.11 26.21 9.13
N ALA A 151 1.79 26.20 8.94
CA ALA A 151 0.86 26.78 9.90
C ALA A 151 0.92 26.08 11.28
N ASP A 152 0.97 24.74 11.30
CA ASP A 152 1.13 23.96 12.53
C ASP A 152 2.45 24.27 13.25
N ALA A 153 3.55 24.43 12.50
CA ALA A 153 4.84 24.82 13.06
C ALA A 153 4.80 26.23 13.69
N ILE A 154 4.13 27.20 13.06
CA ILE A 154 3.94 28.56 13.58
C ILE A 154 3.09 28.55 14.85
N VAL A 155 2.01 27.78 14.86
CA VAL A 155 1.05 27.68 15.97
C VAL A 155 1.52 26.64 17.01
N SER A 156 2.69 26.04 16.87
CA SER A 156 3.29 25.20 17.91
C SER A 156 3.74 26.02 19.13
N GLY A 157 4.01 25.37 20.26
CA GLY A 157 4.58 26.03 21.44
C GLY A 157 5.90 26.75 21.13
N VAL A 158 6.77 26.11 20.33
CA VAL A 158 8.06 26.68 19.92
C VAL A 158 7.88 27.85 18.95
N GLY A 159 6.95 27.74 18.01
CA GLY A 159 6.63 28.82 17.06
C GLY A 159 6.08 30.07 17.75
N ARG A 160 5.16 29.90 18.70
CA ARG A 160 4.63 31.00 19.52
C ARG A 160 5.70 31.65 20.39
N ALA A 161 6.51 30.85 21.08
CA ALA A 161 7.60 31.37 21.92
C ALA A 161 8.63 32.15 21.09
N TRP A 162 8.99 31.64 19.91
CA TRP A 162 9.89 32.34 18.97
C TRP A 162 9.28 33.65 18.47
N TYR A 163 8.02 33.66 18.02
CA TYR A 163 7.36 34.89 17.60
C TYR A 163 7.24 35.91 18.74
N ALA A 164 6.99 35.46 19.97
CA ALA A 164 6.92 36.30 21.16
C ALA A 164 8.29 36.91 21.55
N SER A 165 9.40 36.23 21.27
CA SER A 165 10.74 36.75 21.57
C SER A 165 11.28 37.75 20.53
N LEU A 166 10.63 37.88 19.37
CA LEU A 166 11.04 38.81 18.31
C LEU A 166 10.93 40.30 18.73
N PRO A 167 11.82 41.17 18.22
CA PRO A 167 11.69 42.62 18.37
C PRO A 167 10.46 43.16 17.60
N ALA A 168 9.95 44.33 18.02
CA ALA A 168 8.71 44.90 17.49
C ALA A 168 8.71 45.12 15.95
N SER A 169 9.87 45.46 15.38
CA SER A 169 10.04 45.63 13.93
C SER A 169 9.83 44.31 13.16
N GLU A 170 10.36 43.21 13.66
CA GLU A 170 10.19 41.89 13.03
C GLU A 170 8.81 41.29 13.28
N LYS A 171 8.23 41.50 14.47
CA LYS A 171 6.85 41.08 14.74
C LYS A 171 5.88 41.68 13.74
N THR A 172 6.03 42.98 13.43
CA THR A 172 5.20 43.66 12.43
C THR A 172 5.30 43.00 11.05
N ARG A 173 6.50 42.53 10.66
CA ARG A 173 6.73 41.84 9.39
C ARG A 173 6.03 40.49 9.30
N TYR A 174 6.02 39.72 10.39
CA TYR A 174 5.45 38.36 10.39
C TYR A 174 4.01 38.28 10.89
N ARG A 175 3.48 39.38 11.46
CA ARG A 175 2.11 39.48 11.97
C ARG A 175 1.02 38.94 11.05
N PRO A 176 0.93 39.30 9.75
CA PRO A 176 -0.16 38.80 8.90
C PRO A 176 -0.09 37.28 8.71
N VAL A 177 1.11 36.71 8.64
CA VAL A 177 1.31 35.26 8.52
C VAL A 177 0.95 34.55 9.82
N PHE A 178 1.33 35.12 10.96
CA PHE A 178 0.99 34.58 12.28
C PHE A 178 -0.53 34.58 12.51
N ASP A 179 -1.18 35.73 12.28
CA ASP A 179 -2.63 35.89 12.45
C ASP A 179 -3.39 34.98 11.48
N GLY A 180 -2.91 34.81 10.25
CA GLY A 180 -3.46 33.87 9.26
C GLY A 180 -3.35 32.41 9.71
N ALA A 181 -2.18 31.99 10.22
CA ALA A 181 -1.96 30.63 10.71
C ALA A 181 -2.81 30.32 11.96
N VAL A 182 -2.95 31.28 12.87
CA VAL A 182 -3.84 31.16 14.05
C VAL A 182 -5.29 31.05 13.60
N SER A 183 -5.71 31.85 12.62
CA SER A 183 -7.08 31.82 12.07
C SER A 183 -7.38 30.50 11.36
N SER A 184 -6.45 29.96 10.56
CA SER A 184 -6.62 28.67 9.89
C SER A 184 -6.72 27.49 10.86
N ARG A 185 -6.16 27.62 12.06
CA ARG A 185 -6.24 26.61 13.13
C ARG A 185 -7.34 26.91 14.15
N GLY A 186 -8.02 28.05 14.04
CA GLY A 186 -9.13 28.48 14.89
C GLY A 186 -10.38 27.61 14.79
N GLY A 187 -10.40 26.65 13.85
CA GLY A 187 -11.25 25.46 13.94
C GLY A 187 -10.54 24.36 14.73
N THR A 188 -10.88 24.24 16.01
CA THR A 188 -10.72 23.05 16.88
C THR A 188 -9.85 21.92 16.34
N VAL A 189 -8.61 21.82 16.83
CA VAL A 189 -7.89 20.54 16.86
C VAL A 189 -8.16 19.94 18.24
N PRO A 190 -8.72 18.72 18.36
CA PRO A 190 -8.76 18.01 19.64
C PRO A 190 -7.32 17.90 20.14
N SER A 191 -7.08 18.20 21.42
CA SER A 191 -5.82 17.84 22.06
C SER A 191 -5.58 16.35 21.80
N ARG A 192 -4.58 16.00 20.99
CA ARG A 192 -4.05 14.65 20.97
C ARG A 192 -3.29 14.52 22.28
N GLU A 193 -3.87 13.79 23.22
CA GLU A 193 -3.21 13.56 24.51
C GLU A 193 -1.93 12.74 24.26
N PRO A 194 -0.80 13.11 24.89
CA PRO A 194 0.41 12.31 24.81
C PRO A 194 0.17 10.96 25.51
N GLY A 195 -0.13 9.90 24.74
CA GLY A 195 -0.32 8.54 25.27
C GLY A 195 -1.37 7.66 24.56
N GLU A 196 -2.04 8.12 23.50
CA GLU A 196 -3.13 7.36 22.86
C GLU A 196 -2.67 6.25 21.90
N ASP A 197 -1.37 6.02 21.79
CA ASP A 197 -0.79 4.90 21.04
C ASP A 197 -0.07 3.99 22.03
N ASP A 198 -0.79 3.20 22.85
CA ASP A 198 -0.34 1.93 23.45
C ASP A 198 -1.49 1.24 24.24
N GLU A 199 -1.60 -0.08 24.09
CA GLU A 199 -2.53 -1.03 24.73
C GLU A 199 -3.92 -1.29 24.09
N GLU A 200 -3.91 -1.95 22.94
CA GLU A 200 -4.97 -2.91 22.60
C GLU A 200 -4.85 -4.12 23.54
N ALA A 201 -5.70 -4.17 24.57
CA ALA A 201 -5.73 -5.27 25.53
C ALA A 201 -6.09 -6.59 24.82
N PRO A 202 -5.47 -7.74 25.18
CA PRO A 202 -5.85 -9.02 24.61
C PRO A 202 -7.26 -9.41 25.07
N GLU A 203 -8.18 -9.55 24.12
CA GLU A 203 -9.48 -10.20 24.37
C GLU A 203 -9.23 -11.60 24.97
N ALA A 204 -9.59 -11.75 26.24
CA ALA A 204 -9.68 -13.05 26.87
C ALA A 204 -10.93 -13.77 26.32
N CYS A 205 -10.71 -14.81 25.52
CA CYS A 205 -11.78 -15.76 25.18
C CYS A 205 -12.18 -16.55 26.43
N GLU A 206 -13.44 -16.41 26.85
CA GLU A 206 -14.18 -17.43 27.61
C GLU A 206 -14.71 -18.54 26.68
#